data_AF-A0A318HHH5-F1
#
_entry.id   AF-A0A318HHH5-F1
#
_cell.length_a   1.000
_cell.length_b   1.000
_cell.length_c   1.000
_cell.angle_alpha   90.00
_cell.angle_beta   90.00
_cell.angle_gamma   90.00
#
_symmetry.space_group_name_H-M   'P 1'
#
loop_
_entity.id
_entity.type
_entity.pdbx_description
1 polymer ?
#
loop_
_entity_poly.entity_id
_entity_poly.type
_entity_poly.pdbx_seq_one_letter_code
_entity_poly.pdbx_strand_id
1 'polypeptide(L)'
;MVADCADDDSLSLSKTDSSKIDCAVQWSNVGMRIRWSGLTIDCADPARLATFWGALLDREARPGLPGWVELAPRHEKEPRINLQPVPEPKSGKVRIHLDIAVDDIDSMVERIISLGGRDTGERHEYPEGVVIVLADPEGNEFCAVQYYD
;
A
#
# COMPACT_ATOMS: atom_id res chain seq x y z
N MET A 1 7.08 52.56 18.22
CA MET A 1 5.96 51.74 18.71
C MET A 1 6.38 50.29 18.54
N VAL A 2 6.45 49.60 19.66
CA VAL A 2 7.03 48.26 19.85
C VAL A 2 6.03 47.21 19.36
N ALA A 3 6.54 46.09 18.86
CA ALA A 3 5.74 44.90 18.58
C ALA A 3 5.08 44.36 19.86
N ASP A 4 3.94 43.69 19.72
CA ASP A 4 3.50 42.75 20.75
C ASP A 4 2.93 41.48 20.10
N CYS A 5 3.44 40.36 20.57
CA CYS A 5 2.98 39.01 20.30
C CYS A 5 1.94 38.68 21.38
N ALA A 6 0.83 38.05 21.02
CA ALA A 6 -0.03 37.42 22.00
C ALA A 6 -0.38 36.01 21.51
N ASP A 7 0.32 35.05 22.13
CA ASP A 7 -0.07 33.65 22.23
C ASP A 7 -1.44 33.57 22.92
N ASP A 8 -2.39 32.83 22.33
CA ASP A 8 -3.50 32.24 23.08
C ASP A 8 -3.44 30.72 22.88
N ASP A 9 -2.70 30.13 23.82
CA ASP A 9 -2.49 28.71 24.00
C ASP A 9 -3.59 28.21 24.95
N SER A 10 -4.75 27.83 24.39
CA SER A 10 -5.82 27.21 25.17
C SER A 10 -6.66 26.19 24.37
N LEU A 11 -5.99 25.31 23.62
CA LEU A 11 -6.60 24.04 23.23
C LEU A 11 -6.56 23.08 24.43
N SER A 12 -7.61 23.12 25.26
CA SER A 12 -7.84 22.07 26.25
C SER A 12 -8.06 20.74 25.51
N LEU A 13 -7.08 19.84 25.56
CA LEU A 13 -7.23 18.46 25.09
C LEU A 13 -8.24 17.74 25.99
N SER A 14 -9.52 17.83 25.62
CA SER A 14 -10.52 16.88 26.11
C SER A 14 -10.10 15.50 25.63
N LYS A 15 -9.99 14.54 26.54
CA LYS A 15 -9.69 13.15 26.22
C LYS A 15 -10.72 12.64 25.21
N THR A 16 -10.35 12.60 23.94
CA THR A 16 -11.19 12.06 22.88
C THR A 16 -11.30 10.56 23.08
N ASP A 17 -12.54 10.11 23.26
CA ASP A 17 -12.91 8.71 23.10
C ASP A 17 -12.43 8.26 21.72
N SER A 18 -11.56 7.25 21.69
CA SER A 18 -10.93 6.69 20.49
C SER A 18 -11.90 6.09 19.48
N SER A 19 -13.22 6.18 19.72
CA SER A 19 -14.27 5.60 18.91
C SER A 19 -14.82 6.51 17.79
N LYS A 20 -14.42 7.79 17.72
CA LYS A 20 -14.92 8.73 16.70
C LYS A 20 -13.80 9.57 16.09
N ILE A 21 -13.34 9.14 14.92
CA ILE A 21 -12.60 10.02 14.02
C ILE A 21 -13.62 11.02 13.46
N ASP A 22 -13.48 12.30 13.81
CA ASP A 22 -14.29 13.36 13.21
C ASP A 22 -13.92 13.51 11.73
N CYS A 23 -14.72 12.92 10.84
CA CYS A 23 -14.55 12.94 9.39
C CYS A 23 -14.64 14.34 8.74
N ALA A 24 -14.88 15.41 9.53
CA ALA A 24 -15.19 16.75 9.04
C ALA A 24 -14.00 17.73 9.07
N VAL A 25 -12.78 17.28 9.37
CA VAL A 25 -11.61 18.17 9.27
C VAL A 25 -11.25 18.36 7.79
N GLN A 26 -11.56 19.53 7.24
CA GLN A 26 -11.06 19.95 5.94
C GLN A 26 -9.58 20.32 6.05
N TRP A 27 -8.69 19.38 5.76
CA TRP A 27 -7.25 19.61 5.66
C TRP A 27 -6.96 20.41 4.39
N SER A 28 -6.86 21.73 4.52
CA SER A 28 -6.49 22.59 3.39
C SER A 28 -4.97 22.63 3.22
N ASN A 29 -4.47 21.97 2.18
CA ASN A 29 -3.07 22.13 1.75
C ASN A 29 -2.93 23.41 0.92
N VAL A 30 -3.22 24.57 1.51
CA VAL A 30 -3.23 25.86 0.79
C VAL A 30 -1.85 26.10 0.16
N GLY A 31 -1.82 26.17 -1.18
CA GLY A 31 -0.61 26.39 -1.96
C GLY A 31 0.23 25.15 -2.29
N MET A 32 -0.10 23.97 -1.77
CA MET A 32 0.67 22.73 -1.99
C MET A 32 -0.21 21.55 -2.44
N ARG A 33 0.16 20.88 -3.53
CA ARG A 33 -0.52 19.65 -3.97
C ARG A 33 0.11 18.43 -3.29
N ILE A 34 -0.62 17.77 -2.40
CA ILE A 34 -0.25 16.46 -1.84
C ILE A 34 -0.85 15.36 -2.72
N ARG A 35 -0.04 14.37 -3.10
CA ARG A 35 -0.46 13.19 -3.88
C ARG A 35 0.23 11.93 -3.38
N TRP A 36 -0.48 10.81 -3.39
CA TRP A 36 0.14 9.50 -3.20
C TRP A 36 0.99 9.17 -4.43
N SER A 37 2.29 8.96 -4.20
CA SER A 37 3.25 8.81 -5.29
C SER A 37 3.57 7.34 -5.62
N GLY A 38 3.47 6.45 -4.64
CA GLY A 38 3.81 5.04 -4.79
C GLY A 38 3.97 4.33 -3.46
N LEU A 39 4.24 3.03 -3.56
CA LEU A 39 4.67 2.14 -2.49
C LEU A 39 6.09 1.65 -2.79
N THR A 40 6.87 1.36 -1.75
CA THR A 40 8.15 0.66 -1.88
C THR A 40 8.05 -0.67 -1.15
N ILE A 41 8.51 -1.74 -1.80
CA ILE A 41 8.64 -3.08 -1.23
C ILE A 41 10.13 -3.39 -1.15
N ASP A 42 10.61 -3.61 0.07
CA ASP A 42 11.96 -4.12 0.32
C ASP A 42 12.01 -5.61 -0.05
N CYS A 43 13.04 -6.01 -0.80
CA CYS A 43 13.16 -7.38 -1.32
C CYS A 43 14.61 -7.77 -1.61
N ALA A 44 14.89 -9.07 -1.56
CA ALA A 44 16.20 -9.62 -1.87
C ALA A 44 16.44 -9.74 -3.39
N ASP A 45 15.38 -10.00 -4.17
CA ASP A 45 15.43 -10.16 -5.62
C ASP A 45 14.39 -9.26 -6.33
N PRO A 46 14.74 -7.98 -6.62
CA PRO A 46 13.87 -7.06 -7.34
C PRO A 46 13.43 -7.56 -8.72
N ALA A 47 14.23 -8.38 -9.41
CA ALA A 47 13.86 -8.87 -10.75
C ALA A 47 12.78 -9.96 -10.67
N ARG A 48 12.88 -10.86 -9.68
CA ARG A 48 11.84 -11.86 -9.41
C ARG A 48 10.54 -11.20 -8.98
N LEU A 49 10.58 -10.23 -8.06
CA LEU A 49 9.38 -9.50 -7.67
C LEU A 49 8.81 -8.65 -8.80
N ALA A 50 9.65 -8.09 -9.68
CA ALA A 50 9.15 -7.34 -10.84
C ALA A 50 8.38 -8.25 -11.81
N THR A 51 8.82 -9.48 -11.99
CA THR A 51 8.11 -10.48 -12.81
C THR A 51 6.75 -10.79 -12.22
N PHE A 52 6.67 -11.01 -10.91
CA PHE A 52 5.42 -11.29 -10.20
C PHE A 52 4.46 -10.09 -10.25
N TRP A 53 4.88 -8.94 -9.73
CA TRP A 53 4.04 -7.76 -9.57
C TRP A 53 3.69 -7.12 -10.92
N GLY A 54 4.61 -7.12 -11.87
CA GLY A 54 4.36 -6.62 -13.23
C GLY A 54 3.31 -7.45 -13.98
N ALA A 55 3.38 -8.79 -13.86
CA ALA A 55 2.41 -9.68 -14.47
C ALA A 55 1.05 -9.71 -13.75
N LEU A 56 1.03 -9.41 -12.45
CA LEU A 56 -0.20 -9.32 -11.66
C LEU A 56 -0.99 -8.05 -11.95
N LEU A 57 -0.30 -6.91 -12.01
CA LEU A 57 -0.92 -5.57 -12.10
C LEU A 57 -0.94 -5.01 -13.52
N ASP A 58 -0.47 -5.79 -14.51
CA ASP A 58 -0.26 -5.33 -15.89
C ASP A 58 0.59 -4.03 -15.92
N ARG A 59 1.79 -4.13 -15.34
CA ARG A 59 2.73 -3.00 -15.21
C ARG A 59 4.09 -3.36 -15.80
N GLU A 60 4.59 -2.49 -16.67
CA GLU A 60 5.92 -2.63 -17.25
C GLU A 60 7.00 -2.37 -16.17
N ALA A 61 7.94 -3.31 -16.06
CA ALA A 61 9.12 -3.18 -15.22
C ALA A 61 10.18 -2.32 -15.90
N ARG A 62 10.74 -1.37 -15.17
CA ARG A 62 11.80 -0.46 -15.65
C ARG A 62 12.94 -0.39 -14.64
N PRO A 63 14.19 -0.20 -15.08
CA PRO A 63 15.30 0.07 -14.17
C PRO A 63 15.06 1.37 -13.37
N GLY A 64 15.33 1.33 -12.07
CA GLY A 64 15.30 2.49 -11.17
C GLY A 64 16.70 2.98 -10.80
N LEU A 65 16.89 3.27 -9.51
CA LEU A 65 18.22 3.43 -8.89
C LEU A 65 19.05 2.13 -9.01
N PRO A 66 20.38 2.14 -8.77
CA PRO A 66 21.20 0.93 -8.87
C PRO A 66 20.62 -0.26 -8.09
N GLY A 67 20.26 -1.31 -8.81
CA GLY A 67 19.64 -2.53 -8.26
C GLY A 67 18.13 -2.46 -8.03
N TRP A 68 17.50 -1.30 -8.17
CA TRP A 68 16.06 -1.12 -8.01
C TRP A 68 15.31 -1.41 -9.30
N VAL A 69 14.06 -1.82 -9.16
CA VAL A 69 13.09 -1.91 -10.26
C VAL A 69 11.87 -1.06 -9.94
N GLU A 70 11.39 -0.29 -10.92
CA GLU A 70 10.17 0.51 -10.82
C GLU A 70 9.09 -0.13 -11.71
N LEU A 71 7.87 -0.29 -11.16
CA LEU A 71 6.68 -0.67 -11.90
C LEU A 71 5.80 0.57 -12.05
N ALA A 72 5.62 1.01 -13.29
CA ALA A 72 5.06 2.30 -13.70
C ALA A 72 5.98 3.53 -13.46
N PRO A 73 5.90 4.57 -14.31
CA PRO A 73 6.65 5.81 -14.17
C PRO A 73 6.07 6.74 -13.09
N ARG A 74 6.92 7.65 -12.60
CA ARG A 74 6.69 8.56 -11.44
C ARG A 74 5.50 9.55 -11.56
N HIS A 75 4.82 9.60 -12.70
CA HIS A 75 3.77 10.59 -13.00
C HIS A 75 2.53 10.01 -13.68
N GLU A 76 2.33 8.69 -13.61
CA GLU A 76 1.05 8.12 -14.02
C GLU A 76 -0.08 8.47 -13.05
N LYS A 77 -1.33 8.23 -13.49
CA LYS A 77 -2.52 8.42 -12.66
C LYS A 77 -2.49 7.54 -11.43
N GLU A 78 -1.94 6.34 -11.57
CA GLU A 78 -1.84 5.38 -10.48
C GLU A 78 -0.45 5.44 -9.81
N PRO A 79 -0.38 5.17 -8.50
CA PRO A 79 0.88 5.11 -7.78
C PRO A 79 1.77 3.98 -8.30
N ARG A 80 3.08 4.22 -8.37
CA ARG A 80 4.06 3.21 -8.76
C ARG A 80 4.36 2.22 -7.63
N ILE A 81 4.88 1.05 -7.98
CA ILE A 81 5.56 0.15 -7.03
C ILE A 81 7.07 0.25 -7.27
N ASN A 82 7.84 0.48 -6.20
CA ASN A 82 9.30 0.44 -6.23
C ASN A 82 9.76 -0.84 -5.53
N LEU A 83 10.66 -1.56 -6.16
CA LEU A 83 11.29 -2.76 -5.60
C LEU A 83 12.70 -2.38 -5.19
N GLN A 84 12.91 -2.28 -3.88
CA GLN A 84 14.16 -1.85 -3.28
C GLN A 84 14.98 -3.08 -2.87
N PRO A 85 16.23 -3.23 -3.37
CA PRO A 85 17.11 -4.31 -2.94
C PRO A 85 17.53 -4.12 -1.48
N VAL A 86 17.14 -5.07 -0.64
CA VAL A 86 17.55 -5.17 0.77
C VAL A 86 18.05 -6.60 1.02
N PRO A 87 19.29 -6.79 1.52
CA PRO A 87 19.89 -8.12 1.65
C PRO A 87 19.30 -8.95 2.79
N GLU A 88 18.71 -8.31 3.80
CA GLU A 88 18.07 -8.99 4.90
C GLU A 88 16.73 -9.63 4.47
N PRO A 89 16.47 -10.89 4.84
CA PRO A 89 15.18 -11.50 4.58
C PRO A 89 14.08 -10.79 5.39
N LYS A 90 12.83 -10.87 4.89
CA LYS A 90 11.65 -10.37 5.60
C LYS A 90 11.63 -10.86 7.05
N SER A 91 11.43 -9.92 7.97
CA SER A 91 11.31 -10.19 9.40
C SER A 91 9.94 -9.76 9.91
N GLY A 92 9.21 -10.69 10.54
CA GLY A 92 7.89 -10.42 11.10
C GLY A 92 6.81 -10.15 10.04
N LYS A 93 5.71 -9.54 10.50
CA LYS A 93 4.52 -9.22 9.69
C LYS A 93 4.69 -7.85 9.02
N VAL A 94 4.34 -7.73 7.72
CA VAL A 94 4.23 -6.41 7.07
C VAL A 94 3.19 -5.55 7.80
N ARG A 95 3.55 -4.31 8.13
CA ARG A 95 2.71 -3.40 8.95
C ARG A 95 1.81 -2.47 8.13
N ILE A 96 1.89 -2.58 6.81
CA ILE A 96 1.10 -1.86 5.81
C ILE A 96 0.36 -2.91 4.98
N HIS A 97 -0.92 -2.69 4.70
CA HIS A 97 -1.67 -3.55 3.80
C HIS A 97 -1.70 -2.88 2.42
N LEU A 98 -1.30 -3.61 1.38
CA LEU A 98 -1.56 -3.25 0.00
C LEU A 98 -2.80 -4.03 -0.43
N ASP A 99 -3.90 -3.34 -0.69
CA ASP A 99 -5.16 -3.95 -1.07
C ASP A 99 -5.37 -3.84 -2.59
N ILE A 100 -5.62 -4.97 -3.25
CA ILE A 100 -5.85 -5.06 -4.69
C ILE A 100 -7.30 -5.50 -4.89
N ALA A 101 -8.09 -4.64 -5.54
CA ALA A 101 -9.46 -4.98 -5.88
C ALA A 101 -9.50 -6.00 -7.04
N VAL A 102 -10.39 -6.99 -6.93
CA VAL A 102 -10.63 -8.01 -7.95
C VAL A 102 -12.13 -8.31 -8.07
N ASP A 103 -12.56 -8.68 -9.27
CA ASP A 103 -13.97 -9.06 -9.52
C ASP A 103 -14.27 -10.51 -9.10
N ASP A 104 -13.24 -11.37 -9.05
CA ASP A 104 -13.32 -12.78 -8.67
C ASP A 104 -12.14 -13.15 -7.76
N ILE A 105 -12.44 -13.30 -6.47
CA ILE A 105 -11.46 -13.58 -5.43
C ILE A 105 -10.82 -14.96 -5.56
N ASP A 106 -11.55 -15.96 -6.06
CA ASP A 106 -11.06 -17.34 -6.14
C ASP A 106 -10.12 -17.50 -7.34
N SER A 107 -10.48 -16.88 -8.48
CA SER A 107 -9.57 -16.77 -9.65
C SER A 107 -8.27 -16.04 -9.31
N MET A 108 -8.33 -15.04 -8.41
CA MET A 108 -7.14 -14.33 -7.94
C MET A 108 -6.17 -15.27 -7.20
N VAL A 109 -6.66 -16.20 -6.37
CA VAL A 109 -5.80 -17.18 -5.68
C VAL A 109 -5.02 -18.02 -6.68
N GLU A 110 -5.71 -18.58 -7.68
CA GLU A 110 -5.10 -19.39 -8.73
C GLU A 110 -4.03 -18.59 -9.49
N ARG A 111 -4.33 -17.33 -9.80
CA ARG A 111 -3.40 -16.42 -10.47
C ARG A 111 -2.14 -16.19 -9.64
N ILE A 112 -2.28 -15.92 -8.34
CA ILE A 112 -1.14 -15.70 -7.44
C ILE A 112 -0.24 -16.93 -7.35
N ILE A 113 -0.82 -18.13 -7.21
CA ILE A 113 -0.06 -19.37 -7.17
C ILE A 113 0.69 -19.58 -8.49
N SER A 114 0.04 -19.33 -9.63
CA SER A 114 0.67 -19.47 -10.96
C SER A 114 1.89 -18.54 -11.17
N LEU A 115 1.90 -17.38 -10.49
CA LEU A 115 2.99 -16.41 -10.55
C LEU A 115 4.10 -16.69 -9.51
N GLY A 116 3.96 -17.74 -8.71
CA GLY A 116 4.91 -18.10 -7.66
C GLY A 116 4.71 -17.39 -6.33
N GLY A 117 3.56 -16.75 -6.14
CA GLY A 117 3.08 -16.31 -4.82
C GLY A 117 2.41 -17.45 -4.06
N ARG A 118 1.76 -17.12 -2.94
CA ARG A 118 1.16 -18.12 -2.04
C ARG A 118 -0.11 -17.58 -1.37
N ASP A 119 -1.09 -18.46 -1.19
CA ASP A 119 -2.23 -18.23 -0.30
C ASP A 119 -1.80 -18.43 1.17
N THR A 120 -2.10 -17.47 2.04
CA THR A 120 -1.80 -17.60 3.48
C THR A 120 -2.84 -18.43 4.21
N GLY A 121 -4.01 -18.65 3.60
CA GLY A 121 -5.18 -19.27 4.22
C GLY A 121 -6.00 -18.31 5.08
N GLU A 122 -5.61 -17.04 5.18
CA GLU A 122 -6.38 -16.02 5.90
C GLU A 122 -7.46 -15.44 4.97
N ARG A 123 -8.72 -15.76 5.27
CA ARG A 123 -9.91 -15.26 4.57
C ARG A 123 -10.87 -14.62 5.56
N HIS A 124 -11.38 -13.45 5.19
CA HIS A 124 -12.32 -12.67 5.98
C HIS A 124 -13.55 -12.34 5.15
N GLU A 125 -14.70 -12.85 5.58
CA GLU A 125 -16.00 -12.57 4.99
C GLU A 125 -16.67 -11.40 5.71
N TYR A 126 -17.15 -10.43 4.94
CA TYR A 126 -17.89 -9.27 5.42
C TYR A 126 -19.22 -9.14 4.66
N PRO A 127 -20.23 -8.45 5.22
CA PRO A 127 -21.46 -8.15 4.49
C PRO A 127 -21.23 -7.43 3.15
N GLU A 128 -20.23 -6.57 3.07
CA GLU A 128 -19.88 -5.72 1.92
C GLU A 128 -18.87 -6.36 0.94
N GLY A 129 -18.34 -7.54 1.25
CA GLY A 129 -17.31 -8.15 0.42
C GLY A 129 -16.47 -9.20 1.14
N VAL A 130 -15.41 -9.62 0.47
CA VAL A 130 -14.44 -10.58 0.99
C VAL A 130 -13.02 -10.05 0.83
N VAL A 131 -12.19 -10.32 1.84
CA VAL A 131 -10.77 -10.03 1.83
C VAL A 131 -10.00 -11.32 2.08
N ILE A 132 -9.01 -11.61 1.24
CA ILE A 132 -8.05 -12.69 1.47
C ILE A 132 -6.64 -12.13 1.56
N VAL A 133 -5.80 -12.69 2.43
CA VAL A 133 -4.39 -12.34 2.53
C VAL A 133 -3.58 -13.32 1.68
N LEU A 134 -2.76 -12.76 0.81
CA LEU A 134 -1.88 -13.46 -0.11
C LEU A 134 -0.45 -13.03 0.18
N ALA A 135 0.51 -13.78 -0.33
CA ALA A 135 1.93 -13.46 -0.21
C ALA A 135 2.61 -13.50 -1.59
N ASP A 136 3.49 -12.54 -1.82
CA ASP A 136 4.36 -12.52 -2.98
C ASP A 136 5.45 -13.64 -2.88
N PRO A 137 6.30 -13.81 -3.92
CA PRO A 137 7.33 -14.84 -3.93
C PRO A 137 8.39 -14.75 -2.82
N GLU A 138 8.50 -13.61 -2.13
CA GLU A 138 9.39 -13.40 -0.99
C GLU A 138 8.65 -13.41 0.36
N GLY A 139 7.34 -13.64 0.34
CA GLY A 139 6.52 -13.75 1.54
C GLY A 139 5.99 -12.42 2.06
N ASN A 140 6.06 -11.33 1.29
CA ASN A 140 5.43 -10.07 1.65
C ASN A 140 3.91 -10.20 1.52
N GLU A 141 3.18 -9.93 2.60
CA GLU A 141 1.73 -10.05 2.61
C GLU A 141 1.05 -8.86 1.92
N PHE A 142 0.00 -9.14 1.15
CA PHE A 142 -0.92 -8.17 0.54
C PHE A 142 -2.33 -8.75 0.50
N CYS A 143 -3.35 -7.93 0.27
CA CYS A 143 -4.73 -8.40 0.23
C CYS A 143 -5.30 -8.38 -1.19
N ALA A 144 -6.09 -9.38 -1.52
CA ALA A 144 -7.09 -9.25 -2.57
C ALA A 144 -8.44 -8.93 -1.94
N VAL A 145 -9.19 -8.01 -2.56
CA VAL A 145 -10.47 -7.52 -2.05
C VAL A 145 -11.51 -7.64 -3.16
N GLN A 146 -12.62 -8.32 -2.90
CA GLN A 146 -13.78 -8.33 -3.78
C GLN A 146 -14.95 -7.69 -3.04
N TYR A 147 -15.54 -6.66 -3.64
CA TYR A 147 -16.71 -5.98 -3.09
C TYR A 147 -17.99 -6.62 -3.61
N TYR A 148 -19.02 -6.68 -2.75
CA TYR A 148 -20.37 -7.06 -3.14
C TYR A 148 -21.17 -5.78 -3.43
N ASP A 149 -21.92 -5.79 -4.52
CA ASP A 149 -22.86 -4.72 -4.88
C ASP A 149 -24.17 -4.78 -4.05
#